data_AF-A0A6H1KUZ1-F1
#
_entry.id   AF-A0A6H1KUZ1-F1
#
_cell.length_a   1.000
_cell.length_b   1.000
_cell.length_c   1.000
_cell.angle_alpha   90.00
_cell.angle_beta   90.00
_cell.angle_gamma   90.00
#
_symmetry.space_group_name_H-M   'P 1'
#
loop_
_entity.id
_entity.type
_entity.pdbx_description
1 polymer ?
#
loop_
_entity_poly.entity_id
_entity_poly.type
_entity_poly.pdbx_seq_one_letter_code
_entity_poly.pdbx_strand_id
1 'polypeptide(L)' 'MSSWKRKPPRVADLTRAQYSGWDCCWCGKRLAHGARSAGRAQGSSGAYDLSVEVYECGSRCPARPRRPTSSRTGDTP' A
#
# COMPACT_ATOMS: atom_id res chain seq x y z
N MET A 1 17.23 -3.34 -12.17
CA MET A 1 16.00 -4.11 -11.83
C MET A 1 14.96 -3.13 -11.31
N SER A 2 14.05 -2.63 -12.15
CA SER A 2 13.08 -1.61 -11.77
C SER A 2 12.03 -2.21 -10.83
N SER A 3 12.30 -2.14 -9.52
CA SER A 3 11.38 -2.50 -8.45
C SER A 3 10.22 -1.50 -8.45
N TRP A 4 9.26 -1.68 -9.36
CA TRP A 4 7.96 -1.03 -9.27
C TRP A 4 7.15 -1.72 -8.18
N LYS A 5 7.67 -1.73 -6.95
CA LYS A 5 6.86 -2.04 -5.77
C LYS A 5 5.81 -0.92 -5.67
N ARG A 6 4.54 -1.31 -5.71
CA ARG A 6 3.41 -0.40 -5.50
C ARG A 6 3.59 0.23 -4.12
N LYS A 7 3.60 1.56 -4.05
CA LYS A 7 3.74 2.26 -2.78
C LYS A 7 2.43 2.13 -2.00
N PRO A 8 2.45 1.67 -0.74
CA PRO A 8 1.28 1.66 0.12
C PRO A 8 0.78 3.09 0.43
N PRO A 9 -0.42 3.25 1.01
CA PRO A 9 -0.93 4.54 1.46
C PRO A 9 0.03 5.23 2.44
N ARG A 10 -0.09 6.56 2.58
CA ARG A 10 0.70 7.29 3.58
C ARG A 10 0.14 7.02 4.96
N VAL A 11 0.98 7.15 5.99
CA VAL A 11 0.57 6.98 7.39
C VAL A 11 -0.60 7.88 7.77
N ALA A 12 -0.64 9.10 7.22
CA ALA A 12 -1.72 10.06 7.46
C ALA A 12 -3.09 9.61 6.93
N ASP A 13 -3.11 8.68 5.97
CA ASP A 13 -4.34 8.17 5.36
C ASP A 13 -4.84 6.87 6.04
N LEU A 14 -4.05 6.32 6.96
CA LEU A 14 -4.36 5.06 7.63
C LEU A 14 -5.25 5.30 8.85
N THR A 15 -6.22 4.42 9.04
CA THR A 15 -6.86 4.28 10.35
C THR A 15 -5.88 3.67 11.35
N ARG A 16 -6.13 3.82 12.65
CA ARG A 16 -5.30 3.23 13.70
C ARG A 16 -5.14 1.71 13.54
N ALA A 17 -6.19 1.01 13.13
CA ALA A 17 -6.13 -0.44 12.91
C ALA A 17 -5.25 -0.80 11.71
N GLN A 18 -5.30 -0.02 10.62
CA GLN A 18 -4.42 -0.23 9.47
C GLN A 18 -2.96 0.10 9.79
N TYR A 19 -2.71 1.19 10.51
CA TYR A 19 -1.38 1.58 10.97
C TYR A 19 -0.72 0.53 11.87
N SER A 20 -1.51 -0.08 12.76
CA SER A 20 -1.04 -1.14 13.65
C SER A 20 -0.95 -2.52 12.97
N GLY A 21 -1.23 -2.63 11.68
CA GLY A 21 -1.15 -3.89 10.93
C GLY A 21 -2.28 -4.89 11.21
N TRP A 22 -3.35 -4.44 11.88
CA TRP A 22 -4.52 -5.24 12.21
C TRP A 22 -5.51 -5.36 11.06
N ASP A 23 -5.54 -4.36 10.18
CA ASP A 23 -6.43 -4.27 9.03
C ASP A 23 -5.64 -4.07 7.74
N CYS A 24 -6.22 -4.51 6.63
CA CYS A 24 -5.68 -4.30 5.30
C CYS A 24 -5.54 -2.80 5.04
N CYS A 25 -4.33 -2.35 4.70
CA CYS A 25 -4.06 -0.94 4.43
C CYS A 25 -4.86 -0.36 3.26
N TRP A 26 -5.38 -1.21 2.37
CA TRP A 26 -6.17 -0.77 1.21
C TRP A 26 -7.67 -0.75 1.47
N CYS A 27 -8.24 -1.85 2.00
CA CYS A 27 -9.70 -2.01 2.11
C CYS A 27 -10.24 -2.01 3.54
N GLY A 28 -9.37 -1.91 4.56
CA GLY A 28 -9.79 -1.93 5.97
C GLY A 28 -10.28 -3.29 6.47
N LYS A 29 -10.21 -4.35 5.66
CA LYS A 29 -10.61 -5.69 6.11
C LYS A 29 -9.67 -6.18 7.21
N ARG A 30 -10.25 -6.71 8.29
CA ARG A 30 -9.53 -7.40 9.37
C ARG A 30 -8.58 -8.45 8.81
N LEU A 31 -7.31 -8.36 9.19
CA LEU A 31 -6.30 -9.33 8.83
C LEU A 31 -6.32 -10.49 9.83
N ALA A 32 -6.23 -11.69 9.28
CA ALA A 32 -6.04 -12.93 10.02
C ALA A 32 -4.73 -13.58 9.55
N HIS A 33 -4.53 -14.87 9.84
CA HIS A 33 -3.39 -15.61 9.34
C HIS A 33 -3.24 -15.50 7.82
N GLY A 34 -2.00 -15.31 7.35
CA GLY A 34 -1.67 -15.20 5.92
C GLY A 34 -1.66 -13.78 5.34
N ALA A 35 -1.77 -12.74 6.17
CA ALA A 35 -1.57 -11.37 5.73
C ALA A 35 -0.18 -11.18 5.07
N ARG A 36 -0.14 -10.39 3.99
CA ARG A 36 1.08 -10.15 3.22
C ARG A 36 1.58 -8.74 3.42
N SER A 37 2.90 -8.58 3.48
CA SER A 37 3.52 -7.25 3.48
C SER A 37 3.18 -6.52 2.17
N ALA A 38 2.52 -5.37 2.30
CA ALA A 38 2.23 -4.46 1.19
C ALA A 38 3.37 -3.44 0.98
N GLY A 39 4.32 -3.36 1.91
CA GLY A 39 5.45 -2.44 1.91
C GLY A 39 5.40 -1.46 3.08
N ARG A 40 6.22 -0.41 3.01
CA ARG A 40 6.33 0.59 4.08
C ARG A 40 5.49 1.83 3.75
N ALA A 41 4.47 2.08 4.55
CA ALA A 41 3.70 3.32 4.52
C ALA A 41 4.60 4.45 5.02
N GLN A 42 4.74 5.50 4.21
CA GLN A 42 5.62 6.62 4.55
C GLN A 42 4.87 7.64 5.41
N GLY A 43 5.53 8.14 6.44
CA GLY A 43 4.99 9.19 7.30
C GLY A 43 6.06 9.78 8.22
N SER A 44 5.84 11.00 8.66
CA SER A 44 6.70 11.69 9.61
C SER A 44 5.90 12.68 10.45
N SER A 45 6.36 12.95 11.66
CA SER A 45 5.86 14.04 12.50
C SER A 45 7.04 14.82 13.04
N GLY A 46 7.23 16.05 12.54
CA GLY A 46 8.45 16.82 12.80
C GLY A 46 9.70 16.03 12.39
N ALA A 47 10.61 15.81 13.33
CA ALA A 47 11.84 15.04 13.13
C ALA A 47 11.66 13.51 13.26
N TYR A 48 10.48 13.02 13.65
CA TYR A 48 10.25 11.60 13.89
C TYR A 48 9.78 10.88 12.61
N ASP A 49 10.47 9.80 12.23
CA ASP A 49 10.01 8.86 11.19
C ASP A 49 8.87 8.00 11.75
N LEU A 50 7.69 8.12 11.15
CA LEU A 50 6.51 7.31 11.49
C LEU A 50 6.27 6.22 10.45
N SER A 51 7.22 5.98 9.55
CA SER A 51 7.04 5.03 8.48
C SER A 51 6.94 3.60 9.02
N VAL A 52 5.81 2.94 8.80
CA VAL A 52 5.51 1.59 9.31
C VAL A 52 5.31 0.59 8.18
N GLU A 53 5.63 -0.67 8.45
CA GLU A 53 5.22 -1.76 7.56
C GLU A 53 3.72 -1.96 7.65
N VAL A 54 3.07 -2.05 6.49
CA VAL A 54 1.63 -2.28 6.40
C VAL A 54 1.33 -3.53 5.59
N TYR A 55 0.15 -4.10 5.85
CA TYR A 55 -0.22 -5.41 5.35
C TYR A 55 -1.47 -5.36 4.48
N GLU A 56 -1.58 -6.32 3.56
CA GLU A 56 -2.73 -6.50 2.69
C GLU A 56 -3.38 -7.87 2.92
N CYS A 57 -4.70 -7.92 2.76
CA CYS A 57 -5.48 -9.16 2.85
C CYS A 57 -5.27 -10.10 1.65
N GLY A 58 -4.47 -9.69 0.66
CA GLY A 58 -4.10 -10.50 -0.50
C GLY A 58 -3.91 -9.68 -1.78
N SER A 59 -3.32 -10.31 -2.81
CA SER A 59 -3.02 -9.67 -4.09
C SER A 59 -4.27 -9.25 -4.88
N ARG A 60 -5.42 -9.88 -4.59
CA ARG A 60 -6.75 -9.59 -5.17
C ARG A 60 -7.57 -8.60 -4.34
N CYS A 61 -6.96 -7.89 -3.39
CA CYS A 61 -7.66 -6.84 -2.65
C CYS A 61 -8.28 -5.82 -3.63
N PRO A 62 -9.60 -5.58 -3.59
CA PRO A 62 -10.28 -4.77 -4.62
C PRO A 62 -9.93 -3.29 -4.55
N ALA A 63 -9.65 -2.77 -3.35
CA ALA A 63 -9.23 -1.38 -3.14
C ALA A 63 -7.75 -1.14 -3.46
N ARG A 64 -7.00 -2.21 -3.78
CA ARG A 64 -5.58 -2.10 -4.09
C ARG A 64 -5.40 -1.47 -5.48
N PRO A 65 -4.62 -0.39 -5.61
CA PRO A 65 -4.38 0.25 -6.89
C PRO A 65 -3.83 -0.75 -7.89
N ARG A 66 -4.50 -0.90 -9.04
CA ARG A 66 -3.98 -1.72 -10.14
C ARG A 66 -2.70 -1.07 -10.65
N ARG A 67 -1.72 -1.88 -11.06
CA ARG A 67 -0.53 -1.35 -11.74
C ARG A 67 -1.06 -0.61 -12.97
N PRO A 68 -0.72 0.67 -13.18
CA PRO A 68 -1.05 1.31 -14.44
C PRO A 68 -0.44 0.45 -15.54
N THR A 69 -1.30 -0.13 -16.38
CA THR A 69 -0.88 -0.73 -17.64
C THR A 69 -0.26 0.43 -18.39
N SER A 70 1.06 0.42 -18.54
CA SER A 70 1.77 1.33 -19.41
C SER A 70 1.25 1.11 -20.83
N SER A 71 0.17 1.79 -21.20
CA SER A 71 -0.26 1.95 -22.57
C SER A 71 0.87 2.69 -23.26
N ARG A 72 1.61 1.93 -24.06
CA ARG A 72 2.63 2.43 -24.97
C ARG A 72 1.89 3.31 -25.97
N THR A 73 1.79 4.61 -25.67
CA THR A 73 1.33 5.62 -26.62
C THR A 73 2.47 5.84 -27.61
N GLY A 74 2.55 4.95 -28.59
CA GLY A 74 3.14 5.25 -29.88
C GLY A 74 1.97 5.25 -30.85
N ASP A 75 1.42 6.43 -31.12
CA ASP A 75 0.69 6.67 -32.35
C ASP A 75 0.83 8.17 -32.68
N THR A 76 1.70 8.41 -33.65
CA THR A 76 1.97 9.68 -34.31
C THR A 76 1.31 9.60 -35.67
N PRO A 77 0.62 10.67 -36.10
CA PRO A 77 0.76 11.15 -37.46
C PRO A 77 1.53 12.47 -37.51
#